data_AF-A0A380TSI9-F1
#
_entry.id   AF-A0A380TSI9-F1
#
_cell.length_a   1.000
_cell.length_b   1.000
_cell.length_c   1.000
_cell.angle_alpha   90.00
_cell.angle_beta   90.00
_cell.angle_gamma   90.00
#
_symmetry.space_group_name_H-M   'P 1'
#
loop_
_entity.id
_entity.type
_entity.pdbx_description
1 polymer ?
#
loop_
_entity_poly.entity_id
_entity_poly.type
_entity_poly.pdbx_seq_one_letter_code
_entity_poly.pdbx_strand_id
1 'polypeptide(L)'
;MSLFQGWTMPIQQASYNGVMFDVVSIDDQLERAVIEHTYPFVNGADLESMGLNPQTVRLSAVFFGDGYFSQFKALLKALESNKPAVLVHPIRGRMPQMLCVSANFNHNADDVNYVTLQLQFKEASEMQPIFVFENSVLTAVDSAFSKVNSYLDKAMDYYSVTMEAITAGLSSGSRVIGMWQIIYSVYESIRDLFGADKNSYTLMSGVTASTLSKQSNHAVEDLVLILNNGLTELSQISRQSNHTSSTISQRLLQGRDNSFIIDSDDDDENPVSSDDVFNIRSRFDAVLDAVDIVINYPRNLVKGVEKAPTAAQVAARLKNSGSATIQSYSLGVLKSDAVLLECVLRVACAGVVAKIATQLIEEVADDILPSEVEYLCTKTRLLLLDALNTVRALQKQDESTYLNAPMNNSYMNAQVLSESLRDVAHAVTRLSIAAINQKPPLIVRIVEKTGTMQQQAHWLYGDYTRSNELLRLNAHIRYPNFI
;
A
#
# COMPACT_ATOMS: atom_id res chain seq x y z
N MET A 1 18.51 -15.78 -64.86
CA MET A 1 18.40 -16.19 -63.44
C MET A 1 17.60 -15.10 -62.74
N SER A 2 16.29 -15.27 -62.56
CA SER A 2 15.42 -14.26 -61.95
C SER A 2 15.55 -14.31 -60.42
N LEU A 3 15.80 -13.15 -59.81
CA LEU A 3 15.97 -12.99 -58.36
C LEU A 3 14.94 -12.01 -57.79
N PHE A 4 13.66 -12.12 -58.15
CA PHE A 4 12.59 -11.43 -57.42
C PHE A 4 11.34 -12.29 -57.41
N GLN A 5 11.33 -13.27 -56.50
CA GLN A 5 10.11 -13.93 -56.06
C GLN A 5 9.35 -12.88 -55.23
N GLY A 6 8.18 -12.46 -55.72
CA GLY A 6 7.32 -11.47 -55.05
C GLY A 6 7.07 -11.86 -53.60
N TRP A 7 7.03 -10.86 -52.73
CA TRP A 7 6.90 -10.97 -51.29
C TRP A 7 5.80 -11.96 -50.92
N THR A 8 6.18 -13.19 -50.52
CA THR A 8 5.24 -14.21 -50.08
C THR A 8 5.12 -14.11 -48.56
N MET A 9 4.57 -13.00 -48.07
CA MET A 9 4.20 -12.82 -46.67
C MET A 9 2.68 -12.72 -46.56
N PRO A 10 2.06 -13.24 -45.49
CA PRO A 10 0.64 -13.00 -45.25
C PRO A 10 0.45 -11.52 -44.89
N ILE A 11 0.11 -10.71 -45.90
CA ILE A 11 -0.18 -9.28 -45.74
C ILE A 11 -1.48 -9.16 -44.95
N GLN A 12 -1.42 -8.52 -43.77
CA GLN A 12 -2.62 -8.20 -43.01
C GLN A 12 -3.29 -6.95 -43.60
N GLN A 13 -4.61 -6.89 -43.54
CA GLN A 13 -5.32 -5.68 -43.91
C GLN A 13 -5.03 -4.58 -42.88
N ALA A 14 -4.60 -3.41 -43.34
CA ALA A 14 -4.29 -2.30 -42.45
C ALA A 14 -5.57 -1.78 -41.80
N SER A 15 -5.47 -1.38 -40.53
CA SER A 15 -6.55 -0.67 -39.86
C SER A 15 -6.04 0.25 -38.77
N TYR A 16 -6.78 1.33 -38.49
CA TYR A 16 -6.52 2.19 -37.35
C TYR A 16 -7.79 2.31 -36.53
N ASN A 17 -7.69 1.98 -35.23
CA ASN A 17 -8.83 1.99 -34.31
C ASN A 17 -10.05 1.19 -34.84
N GLY A 18 -9.78 0.10 -35.57
CA GLY A 18 -10.80 -0.76 -36.18
C GLY A 18 -11.29 -0.33 -37.57
N VAL A 19 -10.90 0.85 -38.08
CA VAL A 19 -11.24 1.29 -39.44
C VAL A 19 -10.20 0.76 -40.42
N MET A 20 -10.63 -0.11 -41.33
CA MET A 20 -9.76 -0.72 -42.35
C MET A 20 -9.50 0.24 -43.51
N PHE A 21 -8.31 0.15 -44.11
CA PHE A 21 -7.94 0.89 -45.32
C PHE A 21 -6.89 0.11 -46.13
N ASP A 22 -6.80 0.40 -47.43
CA ASP A 22 -5.83 -0.26 -48.31
C ASP A 22 -4.54 0.56 -48.41
N VAL A 23 -3.40 -0.13 -48.39
CA VAL A 23 -2.07 0.50 -48.32
C VAL A 23 -1.31 0.29 -49.62
N VAL A 24 -0.81 1.39 -50.18
CA VAL A 24 -0.02 1.43 -51.41
C VAL A 24 1.47 1.31 -51.12
N SER A 25 1.96 2.02 -50.09
CA SER A 25 3.37 1.98 -49.68
C SER A 25 3.54 2.24 -48.18
N ILE A 26 4.64 1.73 -47.63
CA ILE A 26 4.99 1.84 -46.21
C ILE A 26 6.47 2.20 -46.09
N ASP A 27 6.77 3.10 -45.17
CA ASP A 27 8.10 3.54 -44.79
C ASP A 27 8.20 3.55 -43.26
N ASP A 28 8.90 2.54 -42.73
CA ASP A 28 9.12 2.33 -41.30
C ASP A 28 10.49 2.87 -40.88
N GLN A 29 10.51 3.65 -39.81
CA GLN A 29 11.74 4.25 -39.28
C GLN A 29 12.00 3.75 -37.86
N LEU A 30 13.17 3.14 -37.67
CA LEU A 30 13.68 2.69 -36.37
C LEU A 30 14.89 3.54 -36.00
N GLU A 31 14.75 4.36 -34.97
CA GLU A 31 15.80 5.25 -34.51
C GLU A 31 16.16 4.99 -33.05
N ARG A 32 17.43 5.26 -32.72
CA ARG A 32 17.94 5.24 -31.35
C ARG A 32 18.28 6.65 -30.92
N ALA A 33 18.04 6.95 -29.65
CA ALA A 33 18.68 8.08 -29.01
C ALA A 33 20.15 7.72 -28.79
N VAL A 34 21.07 8.56 -29.26
CA VAL A 34 22.51 8.33 -29.17
C VAL A 34 23.19 9.63 -28.71
N ILE A 35 24.13 9.51 -27.78
CA ILE A 35 25.03 10.59 -27.38
C ILE A 35 26.34 10.43 -28.15
N GLU A 36 26.82 11.54 -28.73
CA GLU A 36 28.03 11.57 -29.53
C GLU A 36 29.17 12.26 -28.77
N HIS A 37 30.29 11.56 -28.63
CA HIS A 37 31.54 12.07 -28.06
C HIS A 37 32.61 12.17 -29.15
N THR A 38 32.99 13.40 -29.50
CA THR A 38 34.06 13.68 -30.47
C THR A 38 35.35 14.09 -29.78
N TYR A 39 36.49 13.69 -30.35
CA TYR A 39 37.82 14.00 -29.82
C TYR A 39 38.65 14.77 -30.87
N PRO A 40 39.40 15.81 -30.47
CA PRO A 40 40.27 16.54 -31.39
C PRO A 40 41.26 15.62 -32.09
N PHE A 41 41.49 15.84 -33.39
CA PHE A 41 42.45 15.12 -34.23
C PHE A 41 42.18 13.63 -34.45
N VAL A 42 41.00 13.12 -34.07
CA VAL A 42 40.52 11.78 -34.39
C VAL A 42 39.36 11.90 -35.36
N ASN A 43 39.40 11.15 -36.46
CA ASN A 43 38.29 11.09 -37.41
C ASN A 43 37.21 10.14 -36.88
N GLY A 44 36.02 10.66 -36.62
CA GLY A 44 34.87 9.89 -36.11
C GLY A 44 34.46 10.32 -34.70
N ALA A 45 33.48 9.61 -34.14
CA ALA A 45 32.96 9.85 -32.81
C ALA A 45 32.65 8.53 -32.10
N ASP A 46 32.74 8.54 -30.78
CA ASP A 46 32.23 7.46 -29.92
C ASP A 46 30.73 7.69 -29.65
N LEU A 47 29.93 6.64 -29.77
CA LEU A 47 28.46 6.71 -29.79
C LEU A 47 27.85 5.86 -28.67
N GLU A 48 27.23 6.49 -27.68
CA GLU A 48 26.55 5.80 -26.58
C GLU A 48 25.02 5.75 -26.81
N SER A 49 24.40 4.56 -26.75
CA SER A 49 22.95 4.40 -26.97
C SER A 49 22.14 4.65 -25.71
N MET A 50 21.24 5.63 -25.76
CA MET A 50 20.35 6.05 -24.67
C MET A 50 18.93 5.46 -24.75
N GLY A 51 18.74 4.42 -25.57
CA GLY A 51 17.43 3.79 -25.81
C GLY A 51 16.89 4.00 -27.21
N LEU A 52 15.63 3.61 -27.42
CA LEU A 52 14.93 3.72 -28.70
C LEU A 52 14.08 4.99 -28.74
N ASN A 53 14.12 5.70 -29.86
CA ASN A 53 13.17 6.78 -30.14
C ASN A 53 11.80 6.18 -30.46
N PRO A 54 10.71 6.98 -30.34
CA PRO A 54 9.37 6.52 -30.71
C PRO A 54 9.33 5.97 -32.13
N GLN A 55 8.78 4.78 -32.30
CA GLN A 55 8.63 4.18 -33.63
C GLN A 55 7.76 5.07 -34.51
N THR A 56 8.24 5.37 -35.71
CA THR A 56 7.51 6.18 -36.69
C THR A 56 7.15 5.32 -37.89
N VAL A 57 5.87 5.29 -38.22
CA VAL A 57 5.32 4.56 -39.38
C VAL A 57 4.71 5.58 -40.33
N ARG A 58 5.24 5.67 -41.55
CA ARG A 58 4.64 6.44 -42.64
C ARG A 58 3.98 5.49 -43.61
N LEU A 59 2.73 5.77 -43.96
CA LEU A 59 1.99 4.95 -44.91
C LEU A 59 1.22 5.80 -45.91
N SER A 60 1.26 5.36 -47.18
CA SER A 60 0.40 5.88 -48.23
C SER A 60 -0.74 4.89 -48.43
N ALA A 61 -1.96 5.35 -48.19
CA ALA A 61 -3.16 4.54 -48.24
C ALA A 61 -4.18 5.11 -49.23
N VAL A 62 -5.20 4.32 -49.54
CA VAL A 62 -6.24 4.65 -50.51
C VAL A 62 -7.59 4.14 -50.03
N PHE A 63 -8.64 4.91 -50.30
CA PHE A 63 -10.00 4.38 -50.38
C PHE A 63 -10.50 4.49 -51.80
N PHE A 64 -11.15 3.43 -52.28
CA PHE A 64 -11.71 3.38 -53.62
C PHE A 64 -13.03 2.61 -53.65
N GLY A 65 -13.85 2.87 -54.67
CA GLY A 65 -15.06 2.11 -54.96
C GLY A 65 -16.31 2.54 -54.20
N ASP A 66 -17.34 1.70 -54.25
CA ASP A 66 -18.66 1.98 -53.68
C ASP A 66 -18.58 1.95 -52.14
N GLY A 67 -18.70 3.13 -51.53
CA GLY A 67 -18.60 3.32 -50.08
C GLY A 67 -17.32 3.99 -49.60
N TYR A 68 -16.42 4.41 -50.50
CA TYR A 68 -15.17 5.11 -50.13
C TYR A 68 -15.43 6.29 -49.17
N PHE A 69 -16.48 7.07 -49.42
CA PHE A 69 -16.80 8.26 -48.64
C PHE A 69 -17.22 7.94 -47.20
N SER A 70 -17.92 6.81 -47.00
CA SER A 70 -18.34 6.36 -45.68
C SER A 70 -17.14 5.88 -44.86
N GLN A 71 -16.24 5.11 -45.47
CA GLN A 71 -15.02 4.61 -44.83
C GLN A 71 -14.05 5.76 -44.51
N PHE A 72 -13.89 6.71 -45.46
CA PHE A 72 -13.11 7.92 -45.25
C PHE A 72 -13.62 8.73 -44.04
N LYS A 73 -14.94 8.93 -43.92
CA LYS A 73 -15.54 9.64 -42.78
C LYS A 73 -15.34 8.90 -41.46
N ALA A 74 -15.38 7.56 -41.47
CA ALA A 74 -15.11 6.76 -40.28
C ALA A 74 -13.64 6.89 -39.84
N LEU A 75 -12.70 6.87 -40.79
CA LEU A 75 -11.28 7.09 -40.51
C LEU A 75 -11.03 8.49 -39.99
N LEU A 76 -11.61 9.52 -40.63
CA LEU A 76 -11.49 10.91 -40.18
C LEU A 76 -11.91 11.07 -38.72
N LYS A 77 -13.05 10.49 -38.33
CA LYS A 77 -13.53 10.49 -36.94
C LYS A 77 -12.57 9.76 -35.99
N ALA A 78 -11.94 8.68 -36.43
CA ALA A 78 -10.95 7.97 -35.63
C ALA A 78 -9.66 8.79 -35.46
N LEU A 79 -9.24 9.54 -36.49
CA LEU A 79 -8.07 10.41 -36.46
C LEU A 79 -8.31 11.68 -35.63
N GLU A 80 -9.53 12.22 -35.62
CA GLU A 80 -9.94 13.35 -34.77
C GLU A 80 -9.94 13.01 -33.27
N SER A 81 -9.97 11.72 -32.91
CA SER A 81 -9.83 11.31 -31.52
C SER A 81 -8.38 11.49 -31.08
N ASN A 82 -8.14 12.44 -30.15
CA ASN A 82 -6.81 12.74 -29.60
C ASN A 82 -6.33 11.65 -28.60
N LYS A 83 -6.52 10.37 -28.94
CA LYS A 83 -6.16 9.22 -28.10
C LYS A 83 -5.30 8.26 -28.91
N PRO A 84 -4.16 7.79 -28.35
CA PRO A 84 -3.42 6.69 -28.95
C PRO A 84 -4.31 5.47 -29.11
N ALA A 85 -4.23 4.83 -30.27
CA ALA A 85 -5.05 3.67 -30.60
C ALA A 85 -4.20 2.55 -31.21
N VAL A 86 -4.84 1.43 -31.53
CA VAL A 86 -4.17 0.31 -32.18
C VAL A 86 -4.09 0.58 -33.68
N LEU A 87 -2.88 0.59 -34.22
CA LEU A 87 -2.61 0.51 -35.66
C LEU A 87 -2.31 -0.95 -36.00
N VAL A 88 -3.05 -1.53 -36.94
CA VAL A 88 -2.70 -2.81 -37.54
C VAL A 88 -1.87 -2.51 -38.78
N HIS A 89 -0.58 -2.78 -38.67
CA HIS A 89 0.38 -2.63 -39.74
C HIS A 89 0.39 -3.88 -40.64
N PRO A 90 0.36 -3.75 -41.99
CA PRO A 90 0.29 -4.90 -42.91
C PRO A 90 1.36 -5.98 -42.74
N ILE A 91 2.61 -5.57 -42.45
CA ILE A 91 3.77 -6.47 -42.24
C ILE A 91 4.03 -6.75 -40.75
N ARG A 92 4.08 -5.72 -39.90
CA ARG A 92 4.43 -5.80 -38.46
C ARG A 92 3.28 -6.22 -37.54
N GLY A 93 2.06 -6.29 -38.06
CA GLY A 93 0.87 -6.67 -37.30
C GLY A 93 0.39 -5.56 -36.35
N ARG A 94 -0.20 -5.95 -35.21
CA ARG A 94 -0.83 -5.00 -34.28
C ARG A 94 0.22 -4.21 -33.50
N MET A 95 0.22 -2.89 -33.67
CA MET A 95 1.03 -1.92 -32.95
C MET A 95 0.14 -1.14 -31.98
N PRO A 96 0.19 -1.42 -30.67
CA PRO A 96 -0.56 -0.67 -29.67
C PRO A 96 0.00 0.74 -29.47
N GLN A 97 -0.82 1.65 -28.93
CA GLN A 97 -0.41 3.00 -28.54
C GLN A 97 0.17 3.86 -29.69
N MET A 98 -0.34 3.70 -30.91
CA MET A 98 0.03 4.57 -32.03
C MET A 98 -0.88 5.80 -32.09
N LEU A 99 -0.30 6.97 -32.22
CA LEU A 99 -0.99 8.24 -32.42
C LEU A 99 -0.72 8.76 -33.84
N CYS A 100 -1.77 9.16 -34.56
CA CYS A 100 -1.60 9.81 -35.86
C CYS A 100 -1.14 11.25 -35.65
N VAL A 101 0.06 11.59 -36.13
CA VAL A 101 0.68 12.91 -35.98
C VAL A 101 0.41 13.80 -37.20
N SER A 102 0.35 13.20 -38.39
CA SER A 102 -0.01 13.92 -39.61
C SER A 102 -0.87 13.05 -40.53
N ALA A 103 -1.85 13.68 -41.17
CA ALA A 103 -2.73 13.06 -42.15
C ALA A 103 -2.99 14.06 -43.27
N ASN A 104 -2.70 13.68 -44.51
CA ASN A 104 -3.00 14.46 -45.71
C ASN A 104 -3.94 13.65 -46.62
N PHE A 105 -4.94 14.31 -47.18
CA PHE A 105 -5.98 13.71 -48.01
C PHE A 105 -6.03 14.46 -49.34
N ASN A 106 -5.89 13.73 -50.44
CA ASN A 106 -5.94 14.31 -51.78
C ASN A 106 -7.08 13.69 -52.59
N HIS A 107 -7.99 14.56 -53.03
CA HIS A 107 -9.11 14.27 -53.92
C HIS A 107 -8.85 14.95 -55.26
N ASN A 108 -8.78 14.14 -56.32
CA ASN A 108 -8.64 14.64 -57.68
C ASN A 108 -10.01 14.57 -58.39
N ALA A 109 -10.32 15.57 -59.22
CA ALA A 109 -11.56 15.60 -59.99
C ALA A 109 -11.61 14.49 -61.06
N ASP A 110 -10.45 14.06 -61.55
CA ASP A 110 -10.33 13.01 -62.56
C ASP A 110 -10.58 11.60 -61.97
N ASP A 111 -10.33 11.42 -60.67
CA ASP A 111 -10.43 10.13 -59.99
C ASP A 111 -11.78 10.00 -59.26
N VAL A 112 -12.76 9.41 -59.94
CA VAL A 112 -14.10 9.20 -59.38
C VAL A 112 -14.06 8.13 -58.28
N ASN A 113 -14.70 8.42 -57.14
CA ASN A 113 -14.80 7.51 -55.99
C ASN A 113 -13.44 7.06 -55.41
N TYR A 114 -12.47 7.98 -55.36
CA TYR A 114 -11.11 7.68 -54.97
C TYR A 114 -10.54 8.78 -54.07
N VAL A 115 -9.74 8.40 -53.07
CA VAL A 115 -8.97 9.33 -52.25
C VAL A 115 -7.64 8.71 -51.86
N THR A 116 -6.58 9.49 -52.00
CA THR A 116 -5.26 9.10 -51.50
C THR A 116 -4.99 9.73 -50.15
N LEU A 117 -4.39 8.95 -49.26
CA LEU A 117 -4.09 9.30 -47.88
C LEU A 117 -2.58 9.18 -47.67
N GLN A 118 -1.97 10.19 -47.05
CA GLN A 118 -0.63 10.09 -46.50
C GLN A 118 -0.74 10.23 -44.99
N LEU A 119 -0.43 9.16 -44.27
CA LEU A 119 -0.60 9.08 -42.82
C LEU A 119 0.74 8.84 -42.15
N GLN A 120 0.99 9.55 -41.06
CA GLN A 120 2.16 9.35 -40.22
C GLN A 120 1.72 9.05 -38.79
N PHE A 121 2.09 7.88 -38.31
CA PHE A 121 1.87 7.45 -36.95
C PHE A 121 3.17 7.48 -36.16
N LYS A 122 3.09 7.87 -34.89
CA LYS A 122 4.17 7.74 -33.92
C LYS A 122 3.70 6.97 -32.69
N GLU A 123 4.59 6.15 -32.15
CA GLU A 123 4.38 5.47 -30.87
C GLU A 123 4.25 6.51 -29.74
N ALA A 124 3.17 6.43 -28.97
CA ALA A 124 2.91 7.28 -27.83
C ALA A 124 3.26 6.53 -26.55
N SER A 125 4.09 7.15 -25.70
CA SER A 125 4.33 6.69 -24.33
C SER A 125 3.43 7.44 -23.36
N GLU A 126 3.16 6.82 -22.22
CA GLU A 126 2.59 7.53 -21.07
C GLU A 126 3.55 8.65 -20.63
N MET A 127 2.98 9.78 -20.22
CA MET A 127 3.75 10.92 -19.71
C MET A 127 4.49 10.49 -18.44
N GLN A 128 5.81 10.39 -18.53
CA GLN A 128 6.65 10.34 -17.34
C GLN A 128 6.83 11.78 -16.85
N PRO A 129 6.47 12.12 -15.60
CA PRO A 129 6.61 13.48 -15.10
C PRO A 129 8.09 13.88 -15.10
N ILE A 130 8.40 14.98 -15.79
CA ILE A 130 9.77 15.50 -15.98
C ILE A 130 10.33 16.17 -14.70
N PHE A 131 9.47 16.46 -13.71
CA PHE A 131 9.86 17.13 -12.47
C PHE A 131 9.54 16.29 -11.23
N VAL A 132 10.58 15.97 -10.47
CA VAL A 132 10.51 15.27 -9.15
C VAL A 132 10.01 16.22 -8.03
N PHE A 133 9.64 17.46 -8.35
CA PHE A 133 9.21 18.46 -7.36
C PHE A 133 7.69 18.51 -7.09
N GLU A 134 6.87 17.66 -7.74
CA GLU A 134 5.43 17.61 -7.44
C GLU A 134 5.11 17.05 -6.05
N ASN A 135 6.04 16.33 -5.40
CA ASN A 135 5.80 15.82 -4.06
C ASN A 135 6.29 16.83 -3.02
N SER A 136 5.57 17.95 -2.87
CA SER A 136 5.65 18.65 -1.59
C SER A 136 5.27 17.62 -0.50
N VAL A 137 6.08 17.51 0.55
CA VAL A 137 5.83 16.54 1.63
C VAL A 137 4.40 16.70 2.15
N LEU A 138 3.90 17.94 2.24
CA LEU A 138 2.53 18.26 2.62
C LEU A 138 1.46 17.62 1.70
N THR A 139 1.60 17.73 0.38
CA THR A 139 0.67 17.09 -0.57
C THR A 139 0.72 15.57 -0.48
N ALA A 140 1.91 15.02 -0.24
CA ALA A 140 2.09 13.58 -0.06
C ALA A 140 1.45 13.09 1.26
N VAL A 141 1.52 13.89 2.33
CA VAL A 141 0.87 13.66 3.62
C VAL A 141 -0.65 13.63 3.47
N ASP A 142 -1.23 14.66 2.85
CA ASP A 142 -2.68 14.73 2.59
C ASP A 142 -3.16 13.53 1.76
N SER A 143 -2.41 13.19 0.70
CA SER A 143 -2.71 12.02 -0.13
C SER A 143 -2.65 10.72 0.66
N ALA A 144 -1.65 10.55 1.53
CA ALA A 144 -1.52 9.37 2.37
C ALA A 144 -2.68 9.26 3.36
N PHE A 145 -3.03 10.33 4.08
CA PHE A 145 -4.16 10.33 5.01
C PHE A 145 -5.50 10.04 4.32
N SER A 146 -5.78 10.71 3.21
CA SER A 146 -7.01 10.49 2.45
C SER A 146 -7.14 9.03 1.99
N LYS A 147 -6.05 8.45 1.46
CA LYS A 147 -6.02 7.04 1.04
C LYS A 147 -6.18 6.08 2.21
N VAL A 148 -5.54 6.35 3.35
CA VAL A 148 -5.68 5.52 4.57
C VAL A 148 -7.12 5.54 5.08
N ASN A 149 -7.77 6.70 5.15
CA ASN A 149 -9.17 6.79 5.59
C ASN A 149 -10.10 6.04 4.63
N SER A 150 -9.98 6.28 3.31
CA SER A 150 -10.77 5.55 2.30
C SER A 150 -10.53 4.03 2.34
N TYR A 151 -9.31 3.62 2.69
CA TYR A 151 -8.97 2.22 2.89
C TYR A 151 -9.68 1.60 4.10
N LEU A 152 -9.71 2.30 5.24
CA LEU A 152 -10.41 1.83 6.44
C LEU A 152 -11.93 1.73 6.20
N ASP A 153 -12.52 2.67 5.47
CA ASP A 153 -13.93 2.60 5.08
C ASP A 153 -14.22 1.33 4.24
N LYS A 154 -13.38 1.05 3.23
CA LYS A 154 -13.49 -0.16 2.39
C LYS A 154 -13.28 -1.45 3.19
N ALA A 155 -12.46 -1.41 4.24
CA ALA A 155 -12.27 -2.55 5.13
C ALA A 155 -13.54 -2.85 5.94
N MET A 156 -14.21 -1.81 6.43
CA MET A 156 -15.49 -1.93 7.12
C MET A 156 -16.59 -2.44 6.18
N ASP A 157 -16.64 -1.94 4.95
CA ASP A 157 -17.59 -2.42 3.93
C ASP A 157 -17.38 -3.90 3.62
N TYR A 158 -16.12 -4.33 3.46
CA TYR A 158 -15.78 -5.75 3.26
C TYR A 158 -16.23 -6.62 4.43
N TYR A 159 -15.98 -6.19 5.67
CA TYR A 159 -16.44 -6.90 6.85
C TYR A 159 -17.96 -6.98 6.92
N SER A 160 -18.65 -5.87 6.69
CA SER A 160 -20.11 -5.80 6.75
C SER A 160 -20.76 -6.76 5.74
N VAL A 161 -20.30 -6.75 4.49
CA VAL A 161 -20.83 -7.61 3.42
C VAL A 161 -20.52 -9.09 3.67
N THR A 162 -19.32 -9.41 4.15
CA THR A 162 -18.97 -10.80 4.50
C THR A 162 -19.79 -11.30 5.69
N MET A 163 -19.99 -10.46 6.70
CA MET A 163 -20.78 -10.81 7.87
C MET A 163 -22.26 -10.98 7.54
N GLU A 164 -22.82 -10.13 6.67
CA GLU A 164 -24.19 -10.29 6.16
C GLU A 164 -24.36 -11.65 5.47
N ALA A 165 -23.44 -12.01 4.58
CA ALA A 165 -23.45 -13.31 3.90
C ALA A 165 -23.36 -14.49 4.88
N ILE A 166 -22.51 -14.39 5.91
CA ILE A 166 -22.42 -15.42 6.96
C ILE A 166 -23.74 -15.52 7.71
N THR A 167 -24.33 -14.40 8.14
CA THR A 167 -25.58 -14.41 8.91
C THR A 167 -26.77 -14.99 8.14
N ALA A 168 -26.83 -14.78 6.82
CA ALA A 168 -27.87 -15.35 5.96
C ALA A 168 -27.84 -16.89 5.92
N GLY A 169 -26.66 -17.49 6.10
CA GLY A 169 -26.47 -18.95 6.11
C GLY A 169 -26.64 -19.61 7.48
N LEU A 170 -26.91 -18.85 8.56
CA LEU A 170 -27.01 -19.39 9.92
C LEU A 170 -28.46 -19.73 10.31
N SER A 171 -28.72 -20.99 10.67
CA SER A 171 -29.89 -21.36 11.47
C SER A 171 -29.59 -21.22 12.97
N SER A 172 -30.61 -20.89 13.77
CA SER A 172 -30.48 -20.32 15.11
C SER A 172 -29.76 -21.19 16.17
N GLY A 173 -29.22 -20.48 17.17
CA GLY A 173 -28.83 -21.00 18.48
C GLY A 173 -27.32 -20.97 18.71
N SER A 174 -26.66 -22.03 18.29
CA SER A 174 -25.33 -22.39 18.79
C SER A 174 -24.16 -21.62 18.16
N ARG A 175 -24.12 -21.54 16.82
CA ARG A 175 -23.02 -20.90 16.09
C ARG A 175 -23.03 -19.37 16.24
N VAL A 176 -24.22 -18.76 16.22
CA VAL A 176 -24.43 -17.33 16.45
C VAL A 176 -23.85 -16.90 17.79
N ILE A 177 -24.14 -17.65 18.86
CA ILE A 177 -23.59 -17.38 20.19
C ILE A 177 -22.07 -17.54 20.16
N GLY A 178 -21.53 -18.63 19.57
CA GLY A 178 -20.10 -18.86 19.48
C GLY A 178 -19.32 -17.74 18.79
N MET A 179 -19.82 -17.24 17.65
CA MET A 179 -19.23 -16.10 16.93
C MET A 179 -19.21 -14.84 17.79
N TRP A 180 -20.34 -14.53 18.44
CA TRP A 180 -20.44 -13.39 19.32
C TRP A 180 -19.50 -13.49 20.53
N GLN A 181 -19.32 -14.69 21.09
CA GLN A 181 -18.35 -14.89 22.17
C GLN A 181 -16.92 -14.53 21.75
N ILE A 182 -16.50 -14.90 20.53
CA ILE A 182 -15.17 -14.54 20.02
C ILE A 182 -15.07 -13.02 19.89
N ILE A 183 -16.02 -12.39 19.17
CA ILE A 183 -16.03 -10.92 18.95
C ILE A 183 -16.00 -10.18 20.29
N TYR A 184 -16.86 -10.56 21.22
CA TYR A 184 -16.96 -9.96 22.54
C TYR A 184 -15.66 -10.11 23.34
N SER A 185 -15.04 -11.29 23.31
CA SER A 185 -13.77 -11.54 24.02
C SER A 185 -12.63 -10.71 23.45
N VAL A 186 -12.52 -10.65 22.11
CA VAL A 186 -11.54 -9.80 21.41
C VAL A 186 -11.75 -8.33 21.74
N TYR A 187 -12.99 -7.86 21.68
CA TYR A 187 -13.35 -6.47 22.02
C TYR A 187 -12.94 -6.08 23.43
N GLU A 188 -13.37 -6.86 24.43
CA GLU A 188 -13.08 -6.58 25.84
C GLU A 188 -11.57 -6.54 26.09
N SER A 189 -10.81 -7.41 25.42
CA SER A 189 -9.38 -7.55 25.62
C SER A 189 -8.58 -6.43 24.98
N ILE A 190 -8.96 -6.03 23.76
CA ILE A 190 -8.37 -4.85 23.10
C ILE A 190 -8.72 -3.58 23.89
N ARG A 191 -9.97 -3.44 24.35
CA ARG A 191 -10.40 -2.32 25.20
C ARG A 191 -9.59 -2.24 26.48
N ASP A 192 -9.40 -3.37 27.18
CA ASP A 192 -8.63 -3.42 28.42
C ASP A 192 -7.12 -3.21 28.18
N LEU A 193 -6.56 -3.71 27.06
CA LEU A 193 -5.17 -3.48 26.64
C LEU A 193 -4.86 -1.99 26.54
N PHE A 194 -5.70 -1.24 25.82
CA PHE A 194 -5.54 0.20 25.64
C PHE A 194 -6.17 1.04 26.77
N GLY A 195 -6.82 0.40 27.75
CA GLY A 195 -7.45 1.10 28.88
C GLY A 195 -8.60 2.03 28.48
N ALA A 196 -9.28 1.74 27.37
CA ALA A 196 -10.38 2.57 26.88
C ALA A 196 -11.57 2.58 27.85
N ASP A 197 -12.29 3.71 27.88
CA ASP A 197 -13.38 3.94 28.85
C ASP A 197 -14.50 2.90 28.71
N LYS A 198 -14.77 2.20 29.82
CA LYS A 198 -15.78 1.13 29.88
C LYS A 198 -17.20 1.64 29.73
N ASN A 199 -17.46 2.92 29.98
CA ASN A 199 -18.82 3.49 29.86
C ASN A 199 -19.11 3.93 28.41
N SER A 200 -18.09 4.44 27.71
CA SER A 200 -18.17 4.86 26.31
C SER A 200 -18.15 3.66 25.35
N TYR A 201 -17.39 2.61 25.67
CA TYR A 201 -17.20 1.42 24.83
C TYR A 201 -17.86 0.18 25.46
N THR A 202 -19.18 0.07 25.26
CA THR A 202 -20.01 -1.02 25.80
C THR A 202 -20.60 -1.90 24.70
N LEU A 203 -20.51 -3.21 24.88
CA LEU A 203 -21.17 -4.20 24.02
C LEU A 203 -22.35 -4.86 24.72
N MET A 204 -23.39 -5.14 23.94
CA MET A 204 -24.53 -5.93 24.42
C MET A 204 -24.09 -7.36 24.72
N SER A 205 -24.50 -7.92 25.87
CA SER A 205 -24.10 -9.28 26.24
C SER A 205 -24.77 -10.35 25.37
N GLY A 206 -26.02 -10.14 24.93
CA GLY A 206 -26.80 -11.09 24.13
C GLY A 206 -26.88 -10.75 22.64
N VAL A 207 -26.99 -11.80 21.81
CA VAL A 207 -27.13 -11.71 20.35
C VAL A 207 -28.17 -12.70 19.82
N THR A 208 -28.82 -12.36 18.70
CA THR A 208 -29.66 -13.28 17.92
C THR A 208 -29.20 -13.31 16.47
N ALA A 209 -29.67 -14.28 15.67
CA ALA A 209 -29.28 -14.41 14.26
C ALA A 209 -29.58 -13.12 13.45
N SER A 210 -30.67 -12.42 13.77
CA SER A 210 -31.08 -11.18 13.09
C SER A 210 -30.33 -9.94 13.58
N THR A 211 -29.76 -9.96 14.79
CA THR A 211 -29.02 -8.82 15.35
C THR A 211 -27.50 -8.96 15.20
N LEU A 212 -26.99 -10.18 14.94
CA LEU A 212 -25.56 -10.47 14.91
C LEU A 212 -24.77 -9.57 13.96
N SER A 213 -25.20 -9.45 12.70
CA SER A 213 -24.51 -8.60 11.71
C SER A 213 -24.40 -7.15 12.20
N LYS A 214 -25.52 -6.54 12.60
CA LYS A 214 -25.55 -5.14 13.09
C LYS A 214 -24.68 -4.94 14.33
N GLN A 215 -24.80 -5.81 15.33
CA GLN A 215 -24.02 -5.72 16.56
C GLN A 215 -22.52 -5.93 16.31
N SER A 216 -22.17 -6.84 15.40
CA SER A 216 -20.77 -7.11 15.04
C SER A 216 -20.13 -5.99 14.25
N ASN A 217 -20.87 -5.33 13.34
CA ASN A 217 -20.38 -4.16 12.60
C ASN A 217 -20.05 -3.02 13.58
N HIS A 218 -20.98 -2.73 14.49
CA HIS A 218 -20.76 -1.73 15.53
C HIS A 218 -19.54 -2.07 16.43
N ALA A 219 -19.39 -3.34 16.81
CA ALA A 219 -18.22 -3.78 17.59
C ALA A 219 -16.90 -3.54 16.85
N VAL A 220 -16.85 -3.76 15.53
CA VAL A 220 -15.65 -3.54 14.72
C VAL A 220 -15.39 -2.04 14.50
N GLU A 221 -16.41 -1.22 14.29
CA GLU A 221 -16.28 0.24 14.20
C GLU A 221 -15.62 0.81 15.47
N ASP A 222 -16.14 0.42 16.63
CA ASP A 222 -15.58 0.77 17.93
C ASP A 222 -14.14 0.27 18.10
N LEU A 223 -13.85 -0.97 17.68
CA LEU A 223 -12.48 -1.52 17.72
C LEU A 223 -11.50 -0.68 16.90
N VAL A 224 -11.90 -0.25 15.70
CA VAL A 224 -11.05 0.61 14.86
C VAL A 224 -10.78 1.95 15.56
N LEU A 225 -11.77 2.52 16.25
CA LEU A 225 -11.60 3.75 17.03
C LEU A 225 -10.67 3.55 18.24
N ILE A 226 -10.87 2.48 19.02
CA ILE A 226 -10.03 2.14 20.17
C ILE A 226 -8.58 1.93 19.70
N LEU A 227 -8.37 1.18 18.63
CA LEU A 227 -7.05 0.93 18.05
C LEU A 227 -6.40 2.23 17.57
N ASN A 228 -7.14 3.06 16.83
CA ASN A 228 -6.62 4.34 16.36
C ASN A 228 -6.17 5.22 17.53
N ASN A 229 -7.00 5.36 18.56
CA ASN A 229 -6.68 6.22 19.71
C ASN A 229 -5.53 5.65 20.52
N GLY A 230 -5.60 4.37 20.91
CA GLY A 230 -4.60 3.72 21.75
C GLY A 230 -3.21 3.62 21.10
N LEU A 231 -3.15 3.29 19.80
CA LEU A 231 -1.87 3.24 19.07
C LEU A 231 -1.32 4.65 18.83
N THR A 232 -2.18 5.66 18.60
CA THR A 232 -1.73 7.05 18.47
C THR A 232 -1.17 7.56 19.79
N GLU A 233 -1.84 7.30 20.92
CA GLU A 233 -1.32 7.62 22.26
C GLU A 233 0.04 6.96 22.49
N LEU A 234 0.19 5.66 22.22
CA LEU A 234 1.48 4.96 22.30
C LEU A 234 2.58 5.65 21.49
N SER A 235 2.27 6.11 20.29
CA SER A 235 3.22 6.85 19.46
C SER A 235 3.62 8.20 20.06
N GLN A 236 2.83 8.78 20.97
CA GLN A 236 3.03 10.11 21.56
C GLN A 236 3.60 10.11 22.98
N ILE A 237 3.64 8.96 23.68
CA ILE A 237 4.00 8.85 25.11
C ILE A 237 5.36 9.48 25.50
N SER A 238 6.28 9.75 24.56
CA SER A 238 7.53 10.46 24.88
C SER A 238 7.36 11.96 25.18
N ARG A 239 6.18 12.56 24.96
CA ARG A 239 5.96 14.00 25.21
C ARG A 239 5.47 14.35 26.62
N GLN A 240 4.93 13.41 27.40
CA GLN A 240 4.05 13.80 28.53
C GLN A 240 4.16 13.04 29.86
N SER A 241 5.12 12.16 30.11
CA SER A 241 4.98 11.29 31.29
C SER A 241 6.23 11.01 32.13
N ASN A 242 6.24 11.69 33.28
CA ASN A 242 6.71 11.17 34.58
C ASN A 242 5.64 10.29 35.29
N HIS A 243 4.52 9.88 34.65
CA HIS A 243 3.45 9.13 35.36
C HIS A 243 2.64 8.07 34.58
N THR A 244 2.46 8.15 33.26
CA THR A 244 1.67 7.15 32.47
C THR A 244 2.51 6.02 31.87
N SER A 245 3.84 6.17 31.83
CA SER A 245 4.81 5.16 31.36
C SER A 245 4.75 3.84 32.14
N SER A 246 4.20 3.86 33.36
CA SER A 246 4.04 2.65 34.17
C SER A 246 2.91 1.74 33.66
N THR A 247 1.78 2.26 33.17
CA THR A 247 0.57 1.42 33.03
C THR A 247 0.49 0.62 31.72
N ILE A 248 0.82 1.21 30.57
CA ILE A 248 0.68 0.53 29.27
C ILE A 248 1.90 -0.37 28.99
N SER A 249 3.11 0.12 29.26
CA SER A 249 4.34 -0.67 29.16
C SER A 249 4.35 -1.86 30.15
N GLN A 250 3.87 -1.70 31.39
CA GLN A 250 3.71 -2.85 32.31
C GLN A 250 2.67 -3.86 31.80
N ARG A 251 1.58 -3.41 31.13
CA ARG A 251 0.56 -4.32 30.56
C ARG A 251 1.08 -5.09 29.35
N LEU A 252 1.86 -4.43 28.48
CA LEU A 252 2.52 -5.08 27.33
C LEU A 252 3.59 -6.09 27.80
N LEU A 253 4.29 -5.79 28.90
CA LEU A 253 5.25 -6.71 29.54
C LEU A 253 4.57 -7.88 30.27
N GLN A 254 3.43 -7.68 30.93
CA GLN A 254 2.66 -8.76 31.59
C GLN A 254 2.03 -9.76 30.61
N GLY A 255 1.82 -9.37 29.35
CA GLY A 255 1.35 -10.26 28.28
C GLY A 255 2.43 -11.22 27.76
N ARG A 256 3.70 -11.01 28.14
CA ARG A 256 4.83 -11.88 27.80
C ARG A 256 5.08 -12.83 28.95
N ASP A 257 5.17 -14.12 28.66
CA ASP A 257 5.28 -15.23 29.61
C ASP A 257 6.09 -14.95 30.89
N ASN A 258 5.56 -15.50 31.99
CA ASN A 258 6.06 -15.63 33.36
C ASN A 258 7.46 -16.31 33.50
N SER A 259 8.47 -15.93 32.70
CA SER A 259 9.76 -16.63 32.64
C SER A 259 11.00 -15.74 32.66
N PHE A 260 10.88 -14.46 33.02
CA PHE A 260 12.06 -13.61 33.23
C PHE A 260 11.94 -12.85 34.55
N ILE A 261 12.27 -13.55 35.64
CA ILE A 261 12.67 -12.91 36.89
C ILE A 261 14.05 -12.33 36.62
N ILE A 262 14.15 -11.01 36.50
CA ILE A 262 15.42 -10.32 36.76
C ILE A 262 15.45 -10.18 38.28
N ASP A 263 16.30 -10.97 38.93
CA ASP A 263 16.76 -10.64 40.28
C ASP A 263 17.40 -9.26 40.22
N SER A 264 16.76 -8.28 40.85
CA SER A 264 17.32 -6.95 41.05
C SER A 264 18.01 -6.91 42.41
N ASP A 265 19.20 -7.48 42.49
CA ASP A 265 20.20 -7.16 43.50
C ASP A 265 21.38 -6.54 42.75
N ASP A 266 21.40 -5.21 42.64
CA ASP A 266 22.61 -4.40 42.49
C ASP A 266 22.22 -2.91 42.56
N ASP A 267 22.30 -2.38 43.77
CA ASP A 267 22.28 -0.95 44.08
C ASP A 267 23.60 -0.31 43.63
N ASP A 268 23.64 0.27 42.44
CA ASP A 268 24.67 1.25 42.07
C ASP A 268 24.01 2.46 41.39
N GLU A 269 23.72 3.48 42.21
CA GLU A 269 23.31 4.82 41.79
C GLU A 269 24.43 5.48 40.97
N ASN A 270 24.44 5.25 39.66
CA ASN A 270 24.98 6.22 38.71
C ASN A 270 23.83 7.09 38.20
N PRO A 271 23.88 8.43 38.34
CA PRO A 271 22.87 9.29 37.78
C PRO A 271 23.03 9.29 36.26
N VAL A 272 22.21 8.50 35.58
CA VAL A 272 22.06 8.54 34.13
C VAL A 272 21.69 9.98 33.75
N SER A 273 22.52 10.59 32.91
CA SER A 273 22.35 11.96 32.43
C SER A 273 20.96 12.15 31.82
N SER A 274 20.23 13.09 32.40
CA SER A 274 18.81 13.35 32.28
C SER A 274 18.40 14.12 31.01
N ASP A 275 18.60 13.53 29.84
CA ASP A 275 17.94 13.94 28.58
C ASP A 275 17.81 12.68 27.69
N ASP A 276 16.82 11.85 28.01
CA ASP A 276 16.62 10.55 27.36
C ASP A 276 16.40 10.68 25.85
N VAL A 277 17.34 10.07 25.13
CA VAL A 277 17.37 9.81 23.69
C VAL A 277 16.16 8.94 23.29
N PHE A 278 14.99 9.54 23.14
CA PHE A 278 13.82 8.88 22.57
C PHE A 278 13.85 8.96 21.04
N ASN A 279 14.56 8.01 20.44
CA ASN A 279 14.62 7.81 18.99
C ASN A 279 13.21 7.51 18.43
N ILE A 280 12.80 8.17 17.34
CA ILE A 280 11.52 7.92 16.62
C ILE A 280 11.29 6.42 16.38
N ARG A 281 12.38 5.65 16.19
CA ARG A 281 12.33 4.19 16.08
C ARG A 281 11.74 3.51 17.30
N SER A 282 12.12 3.87 18.52
CA SER A 282 11.60 3.21 19.73
C SER A 282 10.11 3.52 19.94
N ARG A 283 9.67 4.75 19.65
CA ARG A 283 8.24 5.14 19.63
C ARG A 283 7.46 4.27 18.65
N PHE A 284 8.01 4.05 17.46
CA PHE A 284 7.38 3.26 16.43
C PHE A 284 7.40 1.75 16.74
N ASP A 285 8.49 1.24 17.32
CA ASP A 285 8.62 -0.17 17.72
C ASP A 285 7.60 -0.53 18.81
N ALA A 286 7.35 0.36 19.79
CA ALA A 286 6.29 0.15 20.78
C ALA A 286 4.89 0.01 20.14
N VAL A 287 4.63 0.75 19.06
CA VAL A 287 3.39 0.62 18.28
C VAL A 287 3.34 -0.72 17.56
N LEU A 288 4.45 -1.16 16.95
CA LEU A 288 4.54 -2.46 16.27
C LEU A 288 4.34 -3.62 17.25
N ASP A 289 4.95 -3.57 18.44
CA ASP A 289 4.81 -4.59 19.48
C ASP A 289 3.35 -4.72 19.94
N ALA A 290 2.65 -3.60 20.13
CA ALA A 290 1.24 -3.60 20.47
C ALA A 290 0.37 -4.18 19.34
N VAL A 291 0.71 -3.89 18.09
CA VAL A 291 0.03 -4.42 16.90
C VAL A 291 0.18 -5.94 16.80
N ASP A 292 1.37 -6.47 17.06
CA ASP A 292 1.61 -7.91 17.04
C ASP A 292 0.77 -8.65 18.09
N ILE A 293 0.56 -8.06 19.27
CA ILE A 293 -0.33 -8.60 20.31
C ILE A 293 -1.78 -8.61 19.80
N VAL A 294 -2.27 -7.48 19.28
CA VAL A 294 -3.65 -7.34 18.80
C VAL A 294 -3.97 -8.33 17.67
N ILE A 295 -3.08 -8.46 16.68
CA ILE A 295 -3.30 -9.31 15.51
C ILE A 295 -3.36 -10.79 15.88
N ASN A 296 -2.55 -11.23 16.85
CA ASN A 296 -2.48 -12.63 17.23
C ASN A 296 -3.55 -13.04 18.26
N TYR A 297 -4.22 -12.08 18.89
CA TYR A 297 -5.22 -12.33 19.92
C TYR A 297 -6.35 -13.30 19.49
N PRO A 298 -7.02 -13.14 18.33
CA PRO A 298 -8.06 -14.10 17.90
C PRO A 298 -7.53 -15.53 17.72
N ARG A 299 -6.29 -15.70 17.24
CA ARG A 299 -5.66 -17.01 17.09
C ARG A 299 -5.33 -17.64 18.44
N ASN A 300 -4.83 -16.85 19.38
CA ASN A 300 -4.44 -17.30 20.71
C ASN A 300 -5.64 -17.72 21.55
N LEU A 301 -6.76 -16.99 21.41
CA LEU A 301 -8.07 -17.39 21.97
C LEU A 301 -8.50 -18.77 21.48
N VAL A 302 -8.44 -19.03 20.17
CA VAL A 302 -8.87 -20.31 19.59
C VAL A 302 -7.93 -21.48 19.96
N LYS A 303 -6.64 -21.19 20.18
CA LYS A 303 -5.65 -22.17 20.62
C LYS A 303 -5.67 -22.42 22.14
N GLY A 304 -6.38 -21.61 22.92
CA GLY A 304 -6.45 -21.71 24.38
C GLY A 304 -5.16 -21.30 25.10
N VAL A 305 -4.28 -20.55 24.43
CA VAL A 305 -2.97 -20.10 24.97
C VAL A 305 -3.15 -18.89 25.89
N GLU A 306 -4.06 -17.99 25.51
CA GLU A 306 -4.46 -16.87 26.36
C GLU A 306 -5.65 -17.27 27.23
N LYS A 307 -5.62 -16.89 28.51
CA LYS A 307 -6.81 -16.93 29.34
C LYS A 307 -7.78 -15.88 28.79
N ALA A 308 -8.65 -16.29 27.86
CA ALA A 308 -9.92 -15.61 27.69
C ALA A 308 -10.48 -15.31 29.10
N PRO A 309 -11.16 -14.18 29.37
CA PRO A 309 -12.03 -14.11 30.53
C PRO A 309 -12.85 -15.38 30.48
N THR A 310 -12.60 -16.26 31.45
CA THR A 310 -12.83 -17.72 31.29
C THR A 310 -14.20 -17.92 30.67
N ALA A 311 -14.41 -18.91 29.80
CA ALA A 311 -15.76 -19.25 29.34
C ALA A 311 -16.75 -19.31 30.53
N ALA A 312 -16.28 -19.62 31.75
CA ALA A 312 -16.97 -19.48 33.04
C ALA A 312 -17.33 -18.05 33.52
N GLN A 313 -16.50 -17.02 33.32
CA GLN A 313 -16.76 -15.62 33.70
C GLN A 313 -17.70 -14.91 32.71
N VAL A 314 -17.57 -15.18 31.41
CA VAL A 314 -18.54 -14.72 30.40
C VAL A 314 -19.83 -15.54 30.48
N ALA A 315 -19.76 -16.85 30.74
CA ALA A 315 -20.92 -17.68 31.09
C ALA A 315 -21.61 -17.23 32.38
N ALA A 316 -20.87 -16.81 33.40
CA ALA A 316 -21.45 -16.33 34.65
C ALA A 316 -22.20 -15.00 34.45
N ARG A 317 -21.67 -14.11 33.60
CA ARG A 317 -22.33 -12.85 33.24
C ARG A 317 -23.55 -13.07 32.32
N LEU A 318 -23.52 -14.08 31.44
CA LEU A 318 -24.64 -14.48 30.58
C LEU A 318 -25.71 -15.32 31.30
N LYS A 319 -25.35 -16.05 32.36
CA LYS A 319 -26.30 -16.76 33.22
C LYS A 319 -27.24 -15.80 33.96
N ASN A 320 -26.78 -14.60 34.29
CA ASN A 320 -27.63 -13.57 34.91
C ASN A 320 -28.69 -12.99 33.94
N SER A 321 -28.56 -13.24 32.63
CA SER A 321 -29.55 -12.88 31.60
C SER A 321 -30.54 -14.02 31.25
N GLY A 322 -30.58 -15.10 32.03
CA GLY A 322 -31.72 -16.02 32.03
C GLY A 322 -31.87 -16.94 30.80
N SER A 323 -30.84 -17.20 30.00
CA SER A 323 -30.95 -18.23 28.96
C SER A 323 -29.63 -18.92 28.57
N ALA A 324 -29.69 -20.25 28.68
CA ALA A 324 -28.90 -21.30 28.03
C ALA A 324 -27.44 -21.59 28.45
N THR A 325 -27.26 -22.87 28.76
CA THR A 325 -26.05 -23.64 29.07
C THR A 325 -24.96 -23.49 28.00
N ILE A 326 -23.78 -23.02 28.39
CA ILE A 326 -22.61 -22.96 27.50
C ILE A 326 -21.96 -24.35 27.46
N GLN A 327 -22.28 -25.11 26.41
CA GLN A 327 -21.46 -26.24 26.00
C GLN A 327 -20.27 -25.70 25.21
N SER A 328 -19.07 -26.14 25.56
CA SER A 328 -17.85 -25.96 24.77
C SER A 328 -18.09 -26.43 23.33
N TYR A 329 -18.12 -25.51 22.36
CA TYR A 329 -18.30 -25.87 20.96
C TYR A 329 -17.06 -26.54 20.38
N SER A 330 -17.29 -27.42 19.40
CA SER A 330 -16.23 -28.11 18.68
C SER A 330 -15.27 -27.10 18.03
N LEU A 331 -13.98 -27.27 18.33
CA LEU A 331 -12.84 -26.44 17.92
C LEU A 331 -12.75 -26.11 16.41
N GLY A 332 -13.52 -26.76 15.54
CA GLY A 332 -13.46 -26.62 14.07
C GLY A 332 -14.25 -25.43 13.50
N VAL A 333 -15.47 -25.14 13.99
CA VAL A 333 -16.33 -24.06 13.47
C VAL A 333 -15.91 -22.68 14.03
N LEU A 334 -15.36 -22.65 15.25
CA LEU A 334 -14.77 -21.45 15.85
C LEU A 334 -13.48 -21.00 15.12
N LYS A 335 -12.78 -21.91 14.43
CA LYS A 335 -11.54 -21.60 13.70
C LYS A 335 -11.78 -20.74 12.46
N SER A 336 -12.81 -21.03 11.66
CA SER A 336 -13.10 -20.23 10.46
C SER A 336 -13.55 -18.81 10.82
N ASP A 337 -14.39 -18.69 11.84
CA ASP A 337 -14.99 -17.41 12.23
C ASP A 337 -13.95 -16.48 12.91
N ALA A 338 -12.93 -17.05 13.58
CA ALA A 338 -11.81 -16.28 14.13
C ALA A 338 -10.85 -15.74 13.05
N VAL A 339 -10.71 -16.42 11.90
CA VAL A 339 -9.82 -15.96 10.82
C VAL A 339 -10.36 -14.69 10.15
N LEU A 340 -11.69 -14.55 10.02
CA LEU A 340 -12.29 -13.32 9.50
C LEU A 340 -11.98 -12.13 10.41
N LEU A 341 -12.20 -12.30 11.72
CA LEU A 341 -11.92 -11.24 12.71
C LEU A 341 -10.43 -10.89 12.77
N GLU A 342 -9.56 -11.90 12.66
CA GLU A 342 -8.12 -11.70 12.57
C GLU A 342 -7.73 -10.90 11.32
N CYS A 343 -8.34 -11.18 10.17
CA CYS A 343 -8.10 -10.42 8.95
C CYS A 343 -8.51 -8.96 9.12
N VAL A 344 -9.68 -8.71 9.72
CA VAL A 344 -10.19 -7.35 9.97
C VAL A 344 -9.27 -6.58 10.90
N LEU A 345 -8.84 -7.18 12.01
CA LEU A 345 -7.88 -6.55 12.92
C LEU A 345 -6.56 -6.24 12.24
N ARG A 346 -6.02 -7.17 11.45
CA ARG A 346 -4.76 -6.96 10.72
C ARG A 346 -4.88 -5.81 9.71
N VAL A 347 -5.99 -5.75 8.99
CA VAL A 347 -6.31 -4.67 8.06
C VAL A 347 -6.44 -3.34 8.82
N ALA A 348 -7.20 -3.29 9.91
CA ALA A 348 -7.34 -2.09 10.74
C ALA A 348 -5.98 -1.61 11.30
N CYS A 349 -5.20 -2.51 11.91
CA CYS A 349 -3.88 -2.21 12.44
C CYS A 349 -2.92 -1.68 11.36
N ALA A 350 -2.89 -2.30 10.18
CA ALA A 350 -2.04 -1.83 9.09
C ALA A 350 -2.40 -0.40 8.64
N GLY A 351 -3.69 -0.06 8.63
CA GLY A 351 -4.15 1.31 8.35
C GLY A 351 -3.76 2.31 9.41
N VAL A 352 -4.00 1.98 10.68
CA VAL A 352 -3.63 2.83 11.82
C VAL A 352 -2.12 3.04 11.87
N VAL A 353 -1.31 2.00 11.64
CA VAL A 353 0.14 2.14 11.58
C VAL A 353 0.59 2.99 10.38
N ALA A 354 -0.04 2.85 9.22
CA ALA A 354 0.24 3.72 8.06
C ALA A 354 -0.08 5.20 8.37
N LYS A 355 -1.17 5.46 9.10
CA LYS A 355 -1.53 6.79 9.60
C LYS A 355 -0.49 7.32 10.58
N ILE A 356 -0.09 6.53 11.57
CA ILE A 356 0.93 6.92 12.57
C ILE A 356 2.28 7.20 11.90
N ALA A 357 2.71 6.34 10.97
CA ALA A 357 3.95 6.57 10.23
C ALA A 357 3.90 7.88 9.41
N THR A 358 2.75 8.17 8.80
CA THR A 358 2.52 9.44 8.09
C THR A 358 2.62 10.63 9.05
N GLN A 359 1.96 10.54 10.22
CA GLN A 359 2.02 11.56 11.27
C GLN A 359 3.43 11.77 11.81
N LEU A 360 4.20 10.70 12.07
CA LEU A 360 5.56 10.80 12.58
C LEU A 360 6.51 11.45 11.57
N ILE A 361 6.34 11.14 10.28
CA ILE A 361 7.15 11.75 9.21
C ILE A 361 6.81 13.24 9.05
N GLU A 362 5.53 13.60 9.19
CA GLU A 362 5.10 15.00 9.17
C GLU A 362 5.58 15.78 10.41
N GLU A 363 5.36 15.22 11.61
CA GLU A 363 5.66 15.85 12.90
C GLU A 363 7.14 16.17 13.07
N VAL A 364 8.02 15.28 12.59
CA VAL A 364 9.46 15.37 12.80
C VAL A 364 10.18 15.60 11.47
N ALA A 365 9.50 16.20 10.48
CA ALA A 365 10.02 16.37 9.13
C ALA A 365 11.42 17.01 9.10
N ASP A 366 11.72 17.93 10.02
CA ASP A 366 13.02 18.63 10.09
C ASP A 366 14.12 17.82 10.79
N ASP A 367 13.80 17.03 11.81
CA ASP A 367 14.78 16.32 12.65
C ASP A 367 14.87 14.80 12.39
N ILE A 368 14.02 14.26 11.51
CA ILE A 368 14.05 12.83 11.14
C ILE A 368 15.20 12.53 10.19
N LEU A 369 15.90 11.41 10.43
CA LEU A 369 16.97 10.94 9.56
C LEU A 369 16.41 10.17 8.35
N PRO A 370 17.07 10.21 7.17
CA PRO A 370 16.65 9.41 6.02
C PRO A 370 16.52 7.91 6.32
N SER A 371 17.43 7.36 7.14
CA SER A 371 17.40 5.95 7.55
C SER A 371 16.27 5.61 8.53
N GLU A 372 15.69 6.61 9.21
CA GLU A 372 14.50 6.43 10.05
C GLU A 372 13.23 6.51 9.22
N VAL A 373 13.17 7.42 8.25
CA VAL A 373 12.07 7.46 7.27
C VAL A 373 11.97 6.13 6.51
N GLU A 374 13.11 5.60 6.05
CA GLU A 374 13.16 4.30 5.37
C GLU A 374 12.71 3.14 6.29
N TYR A 375 13.08 3.20 7.57
CA TYR A 375 12.65 2.22 8.57
C TYR A 375 11.12 2.21 8.74
N LEU A 376 10.51 3.39 8.96
CA LEU A 376 9.06 3.56 9.07
C LEU A 376 8.35 3.04 7.81
N CYS A 377 8.82 3.45 6.63
CA CYS A 377 8.27 3.02 5.35
C CYS A 377 8.35 1.51 5.17
N THR A 378 9.50 0.90 5.47
CA THR A 378 9.70 -0.54 5.30
C THR A 378 8.76 -1.34 6.20
N LYS A 379 8.70 -0.98 7.49
CA LYS A 379 7.85 -1.68 8.46
C LYS A 379 6.36 -1.53 8.16
N THR A 380 5.91 -0.32 7.81
CA THR A 380 4.51 -0.11 7.39
C THR A 380 4.15 -0.90 6.14
N ARG A 381 5.02 -0.92 5.13
CA ARG A 381 4.81 -1.71 3.91
C ARG A 381 4.75 -3.21 4.18
N LEU A 382 5.57 -3.72 5.11
CA LEU A 382 5.51 -5.13 5.51
C LEU A 382 4.17 -5.49 6.16
N LEU A 383 3.63 -4.64 7.04
CA LEU A 383 2.31 -4.85 7.63
C LEU A 383 1.19 -4.77 6.60
N LEU A 384 1.22 -3.81 5.68
CA LEU A 384 0.26 -3.70 4.59
C LEU A 384 0.33 -4.91 3.64
N LEU A 385 1.53 -5.45 3.40
CA LEU A 385 1.72 -6.66 2.61
C LEU A 385 1.16 -7.90 3.33
N ASP A 386 1.38 -8.02 4.64
CA ASP A 386 0.81 -9.12 5.43
C ASP A 386 -0.73 -9.05 5.42
N ALA A 387 -1.32 -7.86 5.63
CA ALA A 387 -2.76 -7.64 5.51
C ALA A 387 -3.31 -8.01 4.11
N LEU A 388 -2.60 -7.62 3.05
CA LEU A 388 -2.97 -7.98 1.67
C LEU A 388 -2.93 -9.49 1.44
N ASN A 389 -1.93 -10.17 1.98
CA ASN A 389 -1.81 -11.61 1.88
C ASN A 389 -2.95 -12.32 2.63
N THR A 390 -3.39 -11.81 3.79
CA THR A 390 -4.52 -12.39 4.51
C THR A 390 -5.86 -12.19 3.79
N VAL A 391 -6.11 -11.01 3.23
CA VAL A 391 -7.31 -10.75 2.43
C VAL A 391 -7.36 -11.68 1.22
N ARG A 392 -6.24 -11.84 0.50
CA ARG A 392 -6.15 -12.76 -0.64
C ARG A 392 -6.28 -14.23 -0.24
N ALA A 393 -5.78 -14.61 0.93
CA ALA A 393 -5.92 -15.98 1.42
C ALA A 393 -7.40 -16.32 1.68
N LEU A 394 -8.15 -15.40 2.29
CA LEU A 394 -9.60 -15.54 2.47
C LEU A 394 -10.33 -15.58 1.13
N GLN A 395 -10.01 -14.68 0.20
CA GLN A 395 -10.59 -14.64 -1.14
C GLN A 395 -10.43 -15.97 -1.90
N LYS A 396 -9.29 -16.64 -1.76
CA LYS A 396 -9.03 -17.96 -2.37
C LYS A 396 -9.78 -19.10 -1.70
N GLN A 397 -9.93 -19.06 -0.36
CA GLN A 397 -10.73 -20.05 0.36
C GLN A 397 -12.19 -19.98 -0.09
N ASP A 398 -12.65 -18.75 -0.26
CA ASP A 398 -13.97 -18.42 -0.73
C ASP A 398 -14.20 -18.99 -2.14
N GLU A 399 -13.31 -18.78 -3.12
CA GLU A 399 -13.42 -19.17 -4.55
C GLU A 399 -14.18 -20.48 -4.86
N SER A 400 -13.99 -21.55 -4.07
CA SER A 400 -14.66 -22.85 -4.22
C SER A 400 -16.19 -22.86 -3.99
N THR A 401 -16.72 -21.87 -3.27
CA THR A 401 -18.15 -21.75 -2.92
C THR A 401 -18.96 -20.98 -3.98
N TYR A 402 -18.30 -20.29 -4.93
CA TYR A 402 -18.91 -19.23 -5.76
C TYR A 402 -19.34 -19.66 -7.15
N LEU A 403 -19.24 -20.94 -7.51
CA LEU A 403 -19.66 -21.40 -8.84
C LEU A 403 -21.19 -21.34 -9.04
N ASN A 404 -22.00 -21.18 -7.97
CA ASN A 404 -23.47 -21.34 -8.04
C ASN A 404 -24.32 -20.36 -7.20
N ALA A 405 -23.79 -19.24 -6.67
CA ALA A 405 -24.55 -18.31 -5.82
C ALA A 405 -24.88 -16.96 -6.52
N PRO A 406 -26.09 -16.37 -6.32
CA PRO A 406 -26.44 -15.08 -6.91
C PRO A 406 -25.64 -13.92 -6.28
N MET A 407 -24.93 -13.14 -7.12
CA MET A 407 -24.25 -11.85 -6.87
C MET A 407 -23.10 -11.78 -5.83
N ASN A 408 -21.91 -12.25 -6.26
CA ASN A 408 -20.60 -11.58 -6.41
C ASN A 408 -20.13 -10.40 -5.51
N ASN A 409 -20.78 -10.00 -4.41
CA ASN A 409 -20.39 -8.78 -3.70
C ASN A 409 -19.13 -8.92 -2.81
N SER A 410 -18.95 -10.05 -2.10
CA SER A 410 -17.80 -10.25 -1.20
C SER A 410 -16.46 -10.33 -1.94
N TYR A 411 -16.42 -11.04 -3.07
CA TYR A 411 -15.22 -11.18 -3.90
C TYR A 411 -14.82 -9.84 -4.53
N MET A 412 -15.79 -9.09 -5.05
CA MET A 412 -15.53 -7.77 -5.62
C MET A 412 -15.05 -6.79 -4.54
N ASN A 413 -15.63 -6.82 -3.34
CA ASN A 413 -15.17 -6.00 -2.22
C ASN A 413 -13.78 -6.39 -1.72
N ALA A 414 -13.44 -7.69 -1.70
CA ALA A 414 -12.08 -8.15 -1.40
C ALA A 414 -11.05 -7.61 -2.42
N GLN A 415 -11.43 -7.57 -3.71
CA GLN A 415 -10.59 -7.02 -4.76
C GLN A 415 -10.43 -5.50 -4.62
N VAL A 416 -11.51 -4.78 -4.32
CA VAL A 416 -11.49 -3.33 -4.06
C VAL A 416 -10.62 -3.00 -2.84
N LEU A 417 -10.74 -3.78 -1.76
CA LEU A 417 -9.89 -3.66 -0.56
C LEU A 417 -8.42 -3.99 -0.86
N SER A 418 -8.17 -5.00 -1.69
CA SER A 418 -6.81 -5.36 -2.11
C SER A 418 -6.15 -4.24 -2.92
N GLU A 419 -6.92 -3.53 -3.74
CA GLU A 419 -6.41 -2.38 -4.50
C GLU A 419 -6.17 -1.17 -3.59
N SER A 420 -7.08 -0.89 -2.65
CA SER A 420 -6.86 0.21 -1.69
C SER A 420 -5.64 -0.03 -0.80
N LEU A 421 -5.33 -1.27 -0.42
CA LEU A 421 -4.09 -1.64 0.27
C LEU A 421 -2.84 -1.30 -0.54
N ARG A 422 -2.83 -1.62 -1.84
CA ARG A 422 -1.72 -1.26 -2.74
C ARG A 422 -1.59 0.26 -2.83
N ASP A 423 -2.72 0.96 -2.98
CA ASP A 423 -2.78 2.41 -3.05
C ASP A 423 -2.17 3.11 -1.83
N VAL A 424 -2.48 2.62 -0.62
CA VAL A 424 -1.91 3.12 0.64
C VAL A 424 -0.41 2.84 0.69
N ALA A 425 0.02 1.63 0.35
CA ALA A 425 1.45 1.29 0.32
C ALA A 425 2.23 2.20 -0.65
N HIS A 426 1.67 2.49 -1.83
CA HIS A 426 2.25 3.45 -2.77
C HIS A 426 2.27 4.88 -2.21
N ALA A 427 1.22 5.32 -1.53
CA ALA A 427 1.16 6.65 -0.93
C ALA A 427 2.23 6.86 0.14
N VAL A 428 2.37 5.93 1.08
CA VAL A 428 3.40 5.96 2.14
C VAL A 428 4.81 5.97 1.52
N THR A 429 5.01 5.21 0.44
CA THR A 429 6.31 5.18 -0.26
C THR A 429 6.63 6.52 -0.90
N ARG A 430 5.66 7.14 -1.59
CA ARG A 430 5.84 8.46 -2.20
C ARG A 430 6.14 9.52 -1.15
N LEU A 431 5.42 9.49 -0.03
CA LEU A 431 5.67 10.37 1.11
C LEU A 431 7.09 10.18 1.68
N SER A 432 7.54 8.94 1.82
CA SER A 432 8.87 8.63 2.32
C SER A 432 9.97 9.13 1.38
N ILE A 433 9.80 8.93 0.07
CA ILE A 433 10.73 9.47 -0.94
C ILE A 433 10.74 10.99 -0.91
N ALA A 434 9.58 11.64 -0.81
CA ALA A 434 9.47 13.08 -0.72
C ALA A 434 10.19 13.64 0.51
N ALA A 435 9.99 13.02 1.68
CA ALA A 435 10.63 13.39 2.93
C ALA A 435 12.15 13.22 2.87
N ILE A 436 12.65 12.14 2.24
CA ILE A 436 14.09 11.92 2.04
C ILE A 436 14.67 12.96 1.07
N ASN A 437 14.00 13.24 -0.05
CA ASN A 437 14.49 14.18 -1.06
C ASN A 437 14.52 15.64 -0.57
N GLN A 438 13.76 16.00 0.46
CA GLN A 438 13.85 17.31 1.11
C GLN A 438 15.15 17.49 1.90
N LYS A 439 15.80 16.40 2.32
CA LYS A 439 17.02 16.45 3.12
C LYS A 439 18.24 16.73 2.24
N PRO A 440 19.23 17.50 2.75
CA PRO A 440 20.50 17.66 2.06
C PRO A 440 21.22 16.31 1.95
N PRO A 441 22.01 16.08 0.88
CA PRO A 441 22.76 14.85 0.71
C PRO A 441 23.78 14.66 1.85
N LEU A 442 23.88 13.44 2.36
CA LEU A 442 24.87 13.09 3.38
C LEU A 442 26.28 13.12 2.77
N ILE A 443 27.20 13.81 3.44
CA ILE A 443 28.61 13.93 3.04
C ILE A 443 29.46 13.16 4.05
N VAL A 444 30.32 12.28 3.55
CA VAL A 444 31.33 11.60 4.38
C VAL A 444 32.55 12.49 4.47
N ARG A 445 33.00 12.77 5.69
CA ARG A 445 34.21 13.56 5.96
C ARG A 445 35.16 12.77 6.87
N ILE A 446 36.44 12.81 6.55
CA ILE A 446 37.49 12.20 7.37
C ILE A 446 37.79 13.15 8.54
N VAL A 447 37.82 12.59 9.75
CA VAL A 447 38.22 13.30 10.97
C VAL A 447 39.74 13.38 11.02
N GLU A 448 40.29 14.60 11.11
CA GLU A 448 41.75 14.84 11.08
C GLU A 448 42.43 14.68 12.45
N LYS A 449 41.66 14.75 13.55
CA LYS A 449 42.19 14.80 14.92
C LYS A 449 41.39 13.85 15.80
N THR A 450 42.08 13.08 16.64
CA THR A 450 41.45 12.22 17.65
C THR A 450 40.83 13.06 18.77
N GLY A 451 39.63 12.72 19.24
CA GLY A 451 38.94 13.46 20.28
C GLY A 451 37.56 12.91 20.64
N THR A 452 36.85 13.57 21.55
CA THR A 452 35.46 13.20 21.88
C THR A 452 34.48 13.69 20.81
N MET A 453 33.30 13.09 20.71
CA MET A 453 32.25 13.48 19.75
C MET A 453 31.88 14.97 19.84
N GLN A 454 31.90 15.56 21.05
CA GLN A 454 31.71 17.00 21.27
C GLN A 454 32.83 17.84 20.66
N GLN A 455 34.09 17.40 20.80
CA GLN A 455 35.23 18.07 20.17
C GLN A 455 35.16 17.96 18.63
N GLN A 456 34.76 16.81 18.11
CA GLN A 456 34.54 16.62 16.68
C GLN A 456 33.44 17.56 16.15
N ALA A 457 32.31 17.65 16.86
CA ALA A 457 31.21 18.56 16.52
C ALA A 457 31.68 20.03 16.49
N HIS A 458 32.42 20.45 17.51
CA HIS A 458 32.99 21.80 17.56
C HIS A 458 33.99 22.06 16.43
N TRP A 459 34.87 21.12 16.09
CA TRP A 459 35.82 21.30 14.99
C TRP A 459 35.17 21.32 13.61
N LEU A 460 34.09 20.56 13.42
CA LEU A 460 33.35 20.48 12.15
C LEU A 460 32.41 21.67 11.93
N TYR A 461 31.67 22.05 12.97
CA TYR A 461 30.54 23.00 12.86
C TYR A 461 30.72 24.26 13.70
N GLY A 462 31.76 24.35 14.54
CA GLY A 462 31.91 25.43 15.52
C GLY A 462 30.96 25.31 16.72
N ASP A 463 30.20 24.23 16.81
CA ASP A 463 29.15 24.02 17.81
C ASP A 463 29.21 22.60 18.39
N TYR A 464 29.46 22.49 19.69
CA TYR A 464 29.60 21.21 20.38
C TYR A 464 28.24 20.51 20.63
N THR A 465 27.13 21.26 20.60
CA THR A 465 25.79 20.74 20.87
C THR A 465 25.31 19.79 19.76
N ARG A 466 25.86 19.93 18.55
CA ARG A 466 25.63 19.02 17.41
C ARG A 466 26.27 17.65 17.55
N SER A 467 26.93 17.36 18.67
CA SER A 467 27.49 16.03 18.95
C SER A 467 26.42 14.94 18.97
N ASN A 468 25.22 15.23 19.46
CA ASN A 468 24.09 14.30 19.45
C ASN A 468 23.64 13.96 18.02
N GLU A 469 23.62 14.95 17.12
CA GLU A 469 23.29 14.75 15.70
C GLU A 469 24.33 13.86 15.00
N LEU A 470 25.62 14.12 15.25
CA LEU A 470 26.72 13.31 14.71
C LEU A 470 26.67 11.87 15.22
N LEU A 471 26.35 11.66 16.49
CA LEU A 471 26.20 10.33 17.07
C LEU A 471 24.99 9.59 16.47
N ARG A 472 23.88 10.28 16.25
CA ARG A 472 22.66 9.71 15.63
C ARG A 472 22.91 9.31 14.17
N LEU A 473 23.67 10.10 13.42
CA LEU A 473 24.12 9.76 12.06
C LEU A 473 25.07 8.55 12.04
N ASN A 474 25.90 8.41 13.06
CA ASN A 474 26.92 7.37 13.18
C ASN A 474 26.58 6.35 14.28
N ALA A 475 25.42 5.72 14.15
CA ALA A 475 24.89 4.78 15.15
C ALA A 475 25.80 3.54 15.45
N HIS A 476 26.85 3.31 14.66
CA HIS A 476 27.84 2.26 14.90
C HIS A 476 28.87 2.65 15.99
N ILE A 477 28.99 3.92 16.34
CA ILE A 477 29.90 4.42 17.37
C ILE A 477 29.34 4.06 18.74
N ARG A 478 29.99 3.11 19.43
CA ARG A 478 29.63 2.71 20.80
C ARG A 478 30.29 3.58 21.87
N TYR A 479 31.51 4.06 21.61
CA TYR A 479 32.30 4.83 22.58
C TYR A 479 32.56 6.24 22.06
N PRO A 480 31.62 7.19 22.28
CA PRO A 480 31.70 8.54 21.71
C PRO A 480 32.83 9.40 22.29
N ASN A 481 33.49 8.91 23.35
CA ASN A 481 34.63 9.60 23.97
C ASN A 481 35.96 9.37 23.24
N PHE A 482 36.02 8.40 22.32
CA PHE A 482 37.24 8.04 21.59
C PHE A 482 36.94 7.83 20.10
N ILE A 483 37.04 8.91 19.32
CA ILE A 483 36.85 8.93 17.85
C ILE A 483 38.15 9.28 17.17
#